data_AF-A0A4U2ZDH0-F1
#
_entry.id   AF-A0A4U2ZDH0-F1
#
_cell.length_a   1.000
_cell.length_b   1.000
_cell.length_c   1.000
_cell.angle_alpha   90.00
_cell.angle_beta   90.00
_cell.angle_gamma   90.00
#
_symmetry.space_group_name_H-M   'P 1'
#
loop_
_entity.id
_entity.type
_entity.pdbx_description
1 polymer ?
#
loop_
_entity_poly.entity_id
_entity_poly.type
_entity_poly.pdbx_seq_one_letter_code
_entity_poly.pdbx_strand_id
1 'polypeptide(L)'
;MEKELIHSLTQNFEDFVNKTDDGVEFWLARDLQHLLGYTEWRNFQNAILKAKTACEVSGQNIADHFVDVNKMVEIGSGAKKEVDDIMLTRYACYLIAQNGDSKKEQIAFAQTYFALQTRKAELVEQRLLENERVEARAKLAQTEKELSKVIYEQTGGNNDFAYIRSKGDQALFNRTTAQMKERWNIKNKPLADFMPTILLKAKDFATEITIYNAKEKNMKSENQISNEHVTNNKAVRETLISRGIVPENVKPEEDIKKVERKLASEKKKTLNGKDKLK
;
A
#
# COMPACT_ATOMS: atom_id res chain seq x y z
N MET A 1 -26.02 8.19 -8.15
CA MET A 1 -25.98 9.61 -8.50
C MET A 1 -24.72 10.20 -7.87
N GLU A 2 -23.56 10.04 -8.51
CA GLU A 2 -22.25 10.55 -8.06
C GLU A 2 -21.18 10.24 -9.13
N LYS A 3 -21.22 9.06 -9.76
CA LYS A 3 -20.24 8.66 -10.80
C LYS A 3 -20.28 9.49 -12.08
N GLU A 4 -21.47 9.80 -12.59
CA GLU A 4 -21.63 10.61 -13.82
C GLU A 4 -21.18 12.06 -13.61
N LEU A 5 -21.43 12.62 -12.43
CA LEU A 5 -20.95 13.96 -12.06
C LEU A 5 -19.43 13.98 -11.84
N ILE A 6 -18.85 12.93 -11.22
CA ILE A 6 -17.39 12.75 -11.16
C ILE A 6 -16.81 12.67 -12.57
N HIS A 7 -17.42 11.88 -13.44
CA HIS A 7 -16.93 11.72 -14.80
C HIS A 7 -17.01 13.04 -15.58
N SER A 8 -18.13 13.75 -15.51
CA SER A 8 -18.29 15.03 -16.21
C SER A 8 -17.38 16.13 -15.69
N LEU A 9 -17.24 16.29 -14.36
CA LEU A 9 -16.35 17.29 -13.78
C LEU A 9 -14.88 16.95 -14.03
N THR A 10 -14.51 15.67 -14.01
CA THR A 10 -13.13 15.24 -14.36
C THR A 10 -12.86 15.48 -15.83
N GLN A 11 -13.77 15.09 -16.72
CA GLN A 11 -13.61 15.29 -18.16
C GLN A 11 -13.51 16.79 -18.49
N ASN A 12 -14.40 17.61 -17.91
CA ASN A 12 -14.34 19.06 -18.07
C ASN A 12 -13.04 19.66 -17.51
N PHE A 13 -12.43 19.09 -16.47
CA PHE A 13 -11.10 19.53 -16.03
C PHE A 13 -10.00 19.14 -17.03
N GLU A 14 -10.01 17.88 -17.52
CA GLU A 14 -9.02 17.40 -18.49
C GLU A 14 -9.14 18.11 -19.85
N ASP A 15 -10.33 18.55 -20.26
CA ASP A 15 -10.55 19.24 -21.54
C ASP A 15 -9.83 20.61 -21.62
N PHE A 16 -9.44 21.18 -20.48
CA PHE A 16 -8.70 22.45 -20.39
C PHE A 16 -7.20 22.27 -20.17
N VAL A 17 -6.70 21.04 -20.29
CA VAL A 17 -5.26 20.77 -20.22
C VAL A 17 -4.55 21.38 -21.42
N ASN A 18 -3.48 22.13 -21.15
CA ASN A 18 -2.53 22.62 -22.13
C ASN A 18 -1.20 21.90 -21.92
N LYS A 19 -0.32 21.96 -22.92
CA LYS A 19 1.04 21.42 -22.84
C LYS A 19 2.04 22.47 -23.26
N THR A 20 3.12 22.58 -22.50
CA THR A 20 4.30 23.36 -22.89
C THR A 20 5.05 22.65 -24.03
N ASP A 21 6.02 23.33 -24.64
CA ASP A 21 6.84 22.77 -25.71
C ASP A 21 7.64 21.53 -25.28
N ASP A 22 7.99 21.43 -23.99
CA ASP A 22 8.64 20.29 -23.36
C ASP A 22 7.66 19.21 -22.86
N GLY A 23 6.36 19.39 -23.11
CA GLY A 23 5.32 18.39 -22.86
C GLY A 23 4.73 18.38 -21.45
N VAL A 24 5.01 19.40 -20.63
CA VAL A 24 4.46 19.52 -19.27
C VAL A 24 3.01 19.99 -19.34
N GLU A 25 2.13 19.24 -18.67
CA GLU A 25 0.70 19.58 -18.58
C GLU A 25 0.46 20.77 -17.64
N PHE A 26 -0.32 21.74 -18.09
CA PHE A 26 -0.71 22.90 -17.29
C PHE A 26 -2.14 23.36 -17.59
N TRP A 27 -2.70 24.10 -16.63
CA TRP A 27 -3.99 24.78 -16.75
C TRP A 27 -3.79 26.27 -16.55
N LEU A 28 -4.61 27.08 -17.21
CA LEU A 28 -4.65 28.51 -16.97
C LEU A 28 -5.59 28.81 -15.80
N ALA A 29 -5.16 29.66 -14.87
CA ALA A 29 -5.93 30.02 -13.70
C ALA A 29 -7.26 30.71 -14.06
N ARG A 30 -7.31 31.50 -15.14
CA ARG A 30 -8.57 32.10 -15.63
C ARG A 30 -9.60 31.06 -16.05
N ASP A 31 -9.17 29.95 -16.65
CA ASP A 31 -10.08 28.90 -17.07
C ASP A 31 -10.50 28.05 -15.84
N LEU A 32 -9.54 27.73 -14.98
CA LEU A 32 -9.79 27.01 -13.72
C LEU A 32 -10.77 27.77 -12.79
N GLN A 33 -10.72 29.11 -12.78
CA GLN A 33 -11.65 29.95 -12.05
C GLN A 33 -13.11 29.54 -12.32
N HIS A 34 -13.46 29.41 -13.60
CA HIS A 34 -14.82 29.10 -14.03
C HIS A 34 -15.19 27.64 -13.75
N LEU A 35 -14.24 26.72 -13.97
CA LEU A 35 -14.41 25.30 -13.63
C LEU A 35 -14.71 25.09 -12.14
N LEU A 36 -14.14 25.91 -11.27
CA LEU A 36 -14.34 25.84 -9.82
C LEU A 36 -15.48 26.76 -9.31
N GLY A 37 -16.28 27.32 -10.22
CA GLY A 37 -17.50 28.08 -9.88
C GLY A 37 -17.23 29.47 -9.31
N TYR A 38 -16.08 30.08 -9.59
CA TYR A 38 -15.79 31.47 -9.20
C TYR A 38 -16.20 32.43 -10.32
N THR A 39 -17.15 33.33 -10.02
CA THR A 39 -17.56 34.37 -10.98
C THR A 39 -16.57 35.55 -11.00
N GLU A 40 -16.03 35.92 -9.84
CA GLU A 40 -15.12 37.05 -9.68
C GLU A 40 -13.68 36.60 -9.45
N TRP A 41 -12.75 37.15 -10.25
CA TRP A 41 -11.33 36.85 -10.14
C TRP A 41 -10.75 37.14 -8.75
N ARG A 42 -11.13 38.26 -8.12
CA ARG A 42 -10.63 38.64 -6.79
C ARG A 42 -10.87 37.55 -5.75
N ASN A 43 -12.02 36.88 -5.81
CA ASN A 43 -12.36 35.81 -4.88
C ASN A 43 -11.56 34.53 -5.17
N PHE A 44 -11.24 34.28 -6.45
CA PHE A 44 -10.40 33.17 -6.85
C PHE A 44 -8.92 33.39 -6.50
N GLN A 45 -8.42 34.62 -6.61
CA GLN A 45 -7.06 34.98 -6.17
C GLN A 45 -6.84 34.62 -4.69
N ASN A 46 -7.85 34.77 -3.84
CA ASN A 46 -7.74 34.33 -2.45
C ASN A 46 -7.53 32.81 -2.31
N ALA A 47 -8.16 31.99 -3.15
CA ALA A 47 -7.93 30.55 -3.18
C ALA A 47 -6.52 30.21 -3.69
N ILE A 48 -6.05 30.92 -4.72
CA ILE A 48 -4.68 30.79 -5.25
C ILE A 48 -3.65 31.15 -4.17
N LEU A 49 -3.84 32.25 -3.44
CA LEU A 49 -2.91 32.67 -2.38
C LEU A 49 -2.82 31.61 -1.28
N LYS A 50 -3.96 31.07 -0.82
CA LYS A 50 -3.96 29.95 0.14
C LYS A 50 -3.25 28.71 -0.40
N ALA A 51 -3.46 28.39 -1.68
CA ALA A 51 -2.79 27.27 -2.33
C ALA A 51 -1.27 27.47 -2.45
N LYS A 52 -0.80 28.68 -2.79
CA LYS A 52 0.62 29.05 -2.79
C LYS A 52 1.24 28.88 -1.39
N THR A 53 0.56 29.33 -0.34
CA THR A 53 1.00 29.10 1.05
C THR A 53 1.06 27.62 1.40
N ALA A 54 0.05 26.81 1.03
CA ALA A 54 0.05 25.38 1.28
C ALA A 54 1.19 24.65 0.53
N CYS A 55 1.49 25.07 -0.70
CA CYS A 55 2.62 24.59 -1.50
C CYS A 55 3.95 24.83 -0.78
N GLU A 56 4.22 26.07 -0.36
CA GLU A 56 5.45 26.44 0.34
C GLU A 56 5.61 25.69 1.67
N VAL A 57 4.56 25.63 2.49
CA VAL A 57 4.58 24.91 3.78
C VAL A 57 4.79 23.40 3.58
N SER A 58 4.37 22.84 2.43
CA SER A 58 4.62 21.44 2.06
C SER A 58 6.04 21.21 1.50
N GLY A 59 6.91 22.22 1.52
CA GLY A 59 8.30 22.15 1.06
C GLY A 59 8.47 22.21 -0.45
N GLN A 60 7.44 22.63 -1.20
CA GLN A 60 7.50 22.78 -2.66
C GLN A 60 7.73 24.24 -3.04
N ASN A 61 8.52 24.47 -4.10
CA ASN A 61 8.76 25.82 -4.61
C ASN A 61 7.52 26.32 -5.39
N ILE A 62 7.00 27.49 -5.02
CA ILE A 62 5.82 28.09 -5.66
C ILE A 62 6.05 28.28 -7.17
N ALA A 63 7.24 28.72 -7.57
CA ALA A 63 7.56 29.02 -8.96
C ALA A 63 7.50 27.79 -9.88
N ASP A 64 7.62 26.57 -9.34
CA ASP A 64 7.55 25.32 -10.12
C ASP A 64 6.09 24.91 -10.43
N HIS A 65 5.12 25.57 -9.78
CA HIS A 65 3.72 25.16 -9.79
C HIS A 65 2.74 26.28 -10.13
N PHE A 66 3.11 27.54 -9.90
CA PHE A 66 2.32 28.73 -10.17
C PHE A 66 3.17 29.74 -10.94
N VAL A 67 3.19 29.62 -12.27
CA VAL A 67 4.01 30.48 -13.15
C VAL A 67 3.13 31.62 -13.67
N ASP A 68 3.45 32.85 -13.32
CA ASP A 68 2.70 34.02 -13.82
C ASP A 68 2.96 34.20 -15.33
N VAL A 69 1.90 34.37 -16.12
CA VAL A 69 1.93 34.54 -17.57
C VAL A 69 0.90 35.57 -18.03
N ASN A 70 0.97 35.99 -19.29
CA ASN A 70 0.00 36.92 -19.86
C ASN A 70 -0.88 36.19 -20.89
N LYS A 71 -2.21 36.38 -20.80
CA LYS A 71 -3.20 35.82 -21.72
C LYS A 71 -3.83 36.94 -22.56
N MET A 72 -3.92 36.74 -23.88
CA MET A 72 -4.64 37.65 -24.77
C MET A 72 -6.13 37.27 -24.81
N VAL A 73 -7.01 38.22 -24.47
CA VAL A 73 -8.47 38.01 -24.41
C VAL A 73 -9.17 38.96 -25.37
N GLU A 74 -10.17 38.47 -26.10
CA GLU A 74 -10.96 39.27 -27.02
C GLU A 74 -12.01 40.08 -26.26
N ILE A 75 -12.03 41.39 -26.47
CA ILE A 75 -13.06 42.31 -25.95
C ILE A 75 -14.11 42.52 -27.02
N GLY A 76 -15.36 42.79 -26.61
CA GLY A 76 -16.61 42.79 -27.42
C GLY A 76 -16.68 43.71 -28.65
N SER A 77 -15.54 44.22 -29.12
CA SER A 77 -15.34 44.99 -30.35
C SER A 77 -14.35 44.31 -31.33
N GLY A 78 -13.86 43.10 -31.05
CA GLY A 78 -12.82 42.41 -31.83
C GLY A 78 -11.38 42.85 -31.50
N ALA A 79 -11.21 43.75 -30.53
CA ALA A 79 -9.90 44.12 -30.00
C ALA A 79 -9.39 43.02 -29.04
N LYS A 80 -8.08 42.82 -28.94
CA LYS A 80 -7.47 41.90 -27.97
C LYS A 80 -6.78 42.69 -26.86
N LYS A 81 -6.97 42.29 -25.60
CA LYS A 81 -6.31 42.87 -24.43
C LYS A 81 -5.50 41.81 -23.71
N GLU A 82 -4.30 42.18 -23.29
CA GLU A 82 -3.45 41.35 -22.44
C GLU A 82 -3.95 41.40 -20.99
N VAL A 83 -4.11 40.23 -20.37
CA VAL A 83 -4.59 40.06 -19.01
C VAL A 83 -3.67 39.09 -18.28
N ASP A 84 -3.25 39.45 -17.07
CA ASP A 84 -2.45 38.59 -16.20
C ASP A 84 -3.19 37.27 -15.90
N ASP A 85 -2.47 36.16 -16.03
CA ASP A 85 -2.92 34.80 -15.77
C ASP A 85 -1.77 34.00 -15.10
N ILE A 86 -2.04 32.76 -14.75
CA ILE A 86 -1.09 31.88 -14.09
C ILE A 86 -1.19 30.50 -14.72
N MET A 87 -0.07 29.95 -15.18
CA MET A 87 0.04 28.53 -15.50
C MET A 87 0.14 27.74 -14.20
N LEU A 88 -0.76 26.77 -14.08
CA LEU A 88 -0.91 25.93 -12.92
C LEU A 88 -0.57 24.50 -13.31
N THR A 89 0.34 23.88 -12.59
CA THR A 89 0.50 22.42 -12.69
C THR A 89 -0.75 21.73 -12.15
N ARG A 90 -0.93 20.45 -12.49
CA ARG A 90 -1.99 19.62 -11.91
C ARG A 90 -1.99 19.65 -10.38
N TYR A 91 -0.79 19.66 -9.79
CA TYR A 91 -0.62 19.79 -8.33
C TYR A 91 -1.14 21.13 -7.80
N ALA A 92 -0.81 22.25 -8.45
CA ALA A 92 -1.37 23.57 -8.09
C ALA A 92 -2.91 23.60 -8.21
N CYS A 93 -3.48 23.01 -9.26
CA CYS A 93 -4.93 22.90 -9.41
C CYS A 93 -5.58 22.14 -8.23
N TYR A 94 -4.97 21.05 -7.78
CA TYR A 94 -5.46 20.30 -6.61
C TYR A 94 -5.35 21.10 -5.32
N LEU A 95 -4.25 21.83 -5.10
CA LEU A 95 -4.12 22.70 -3.94
C LEU A 95 -5.15 23.83 -3.94
N ILE A 96 -5.44 24.42 -5.10
CA ILE A 96 -6.51 25.43 -5.24
C ILE A 96 -7.87 24.84 -4.90
N ALA A 97 -8.19 23.65 -5.43
CA ALA A 97 -9.44 22.97 -5.13
C ALA A 97 -9.59 22.60 -3.63
N GLN A 98 -8.50 22.17 -2.98
CA GLN A 98 -8.49 21.84 -1.55
C GLN A 98 -8.70 23.09 -0.67
N ASN A 99 -8.13 24.23 -1.06
CA ASN A 99 -8.13 25.48 -0.28
C ASN A 99 -9.22 26.49 -0.70
N GLY A 100 -10.08 26.12 -1.65
CA GLY A 100 -11.16 26.96 -2.14
C GLY A 100 -12.32 27.14 -1.15
N ASP A 101 -13.26 28.02 -1.50
CA ASP A 101 -14.50 28.25 -0.75
C ASP A 101 -15.43 27.04 -0.83
N SER A 102 -15.59 26.32 0.28
CA SER A 102 -16.44 25.14 0.40
C SER A 102 -17.93 25.40 0.22
N LYS A 103 -18.37 26.68 0.18
CA LYS A 103 -19.74 27.03 -0.22
C LYS A 103 -20.00 26.80 -1.71
N LYS A 104 -18.95 26.66 -2.53
CA LYS A 104 -19.07 26.34 -3.96
C LYS A 104 -19.20 24.84 -4.15
N GLU A 105 -20.20 24.41 -4.90
CA GLU A 105 -20.49 22.99 -5.12
C GLU A 105 -19.29 22.25 -5.72
N GLN A 106 -18.58 22.87 -6.69
CA GLN A 106 -17.41 22.30 -7.33
C GLN A 106 -16.24 22.08 -6.35
N ILE A 107 -16.06 23.00 -5.40
CA ILE A 107 -15.03 22.88 -4.35
C ILE A 107 -15.41 21.78 -3.35
N ALA A 108 -16.64 21.82 -2.81
CA ALA A 108 -17.11 20.79 -1.87
C ALA A 108 -17.06 19.39 -2.48
N PHE A 109 -17.36 19.30 -3.78
CA PHE A 109 -17.24 18.10 -4.56
C PHE A 109 -15.79 17.61 -4.67
N ALA A 110 -14.85 18.48 -5.05
CA ALA A 110 -13.43 18.13 -5.14
C ALA A 110 -12.88 17.66 -3.78
N GLN A 111 -13.23 18.35 -2.69
CA GLN A 111 -12.85 17.95 -1.33
C GLN A 111 -13.40 16.57 -0.95
N THR A 112 -14.67 16.28 -1.29
CA THR A 112 -15.27 14.96 -1.09
C THR A 112 -14.56 13.89 -1.93
N TYR A 113 -14.25 14.21 -3.18
CA TYR A 113 -13.51 13.32 -4.06
C TYR A 113 -12.14 12.99 -3.46
N PHE A 114 -11.36 13.96 -2.99
CA PHE A 114 -10.08 13.72 -2.35
C PHE A 114 -10.21 12.83 -1.11
N ALA A 115 -11.16 13.11 -0.22
CA ALA A 115 -11.40 12.27 0.96
C ALA A 115 -11.68 10.80 0.57
N LEU A 116 -12.50 10.58 -0.46
CA LEU A 116 -12.81 9.24 -0.96
C LEU A 116 -11.62 8.58 -1.67
N GLN A 117 -10.84 9.32 -2.45
CA GLN A 117 -9.68 8.75 -3.14
C GLN A 117 -8.55 8.41 -2.17
N THR A 118 -8.26 9.26 -1.18
CA THR A 118 -7.29 8.96 -0.13
C THR A 118 -7.71 7.69 0.62
N ARG A 119 -8.99 7.59 1.02
CA ARG A 119 -9.50 6.37 1.67
C ARG A 119 -9.38 5.12 0.79
N LYS A 120 -9.63 5.25 -0.51
CA LYS A 120 -9.44 4.13 -1.45
C LYS A 120 -7.97 3.72 -1.54
N ALA A 121 -7.05 4.68 -1.61
CA ALA A 121 -5.62 4.41 -1.68
C ALA A 121 -5.13 3.68 -0.42
N GLU A 122 -5.50 4.16 0.77
CA GLU A 122 -5.21 3.50 2.05
C GLU A 122 -5.72 2.05 2.08
N LEU A 123 -6.96 1.82 1.63
CA LEU A 123 -7.53 0.47 1.58
C LEU A 123 -6.83 -0.43 0.57
N VAL A 124 -6.38 0.11 -0.57
CA VAL A 124 -5.61 -0.63 -1.57
C VAL A 124 -4.23 -1.00 -1.00
N GLU A 125 -3.55 -0.07 -0.34
CA GLU A 125 -2.27 -0.34 0.34
C GLU A 125 -2.42 -1.43 1.40
N GLN A 126 -3.42 -1.32 2.27
CA GLN A 126 -3.72 -2.35 3.27
C GLN A 126 -3.96 -3.72 2.62
N ARG A 127 -4.71 -3.75 1.50
CA ARG A 127 -4.96 -5.00 0.75
C ARG A 127 -3.70 -5.57 0.13
N LEU A 128 -2.78 -4.74 -0.36
CA LEU A 128 -1.52 -5.22 -0.92
C LEU A 128 -0.69 -5.93 0.16
N LEU A 129 -0.57 -5.32 1.34
CA LEU A 129 0.12 -5.93 2.48
C LEU A 129 -0.56 -7.23 2.96
N GLU A 130 -1.89 -7.23 3.04
CA GLU A 130 -2.68 -8.43 3.40
C GLU A 130 -2.53 -9.56 2.37
N ASN A 131 -2.55 -9.24 1.07
CA ASN A 131 -2.32 -10.22 0.00
C ASN A 131 -0.90 -10.79 0.04
N GLU A 132 0.12 -9.95 0.21
CA GLU A 132 1.52 -10.40 0.32
C GLU A 132 1.68 -11.41 1.45
N ARG A 133 1.02 -11.16 2.59
CA ARG A 133 1.04 -12.08 3.73
C ARG A 133 0.34 -13.41 3.42
N VAL A 134 -0.80 -13.38 2.74
CA VAL A 134 -1.53 -14.59 2.32
C VAL A 134 -0.67 -15.42 1.37
N GLU A 135 -0.02 -14.77 0.40
CA GLU A 135 0.90 -15.42 -0.54
C GLU A 135 2.12 -16.03 0.18
N ALA A 136 2.75 -15.29 1.09
CA ALA A 136 3.86 -15.80 1.90
C ALA A 136 3.45 -17.02 2.74
N ARG A 137 2.25 -17.01 3.31
CA ARG A 137 1.71 -18.14 4.09
C ARG A 137 1.43 -19.36 3.22
N ALA A 138 0.89 -19.16 2.01
CA ALA A 138 0.63 -20.22 1.04
C ALA A 138 1.95 -20.84 0.56
N LYS A 139 2.94 -20.00 0.23
CA LYS A 139 4.28 -20.43 -0.17
C LYS A 139 4.95 -21.26 0.93
N LEU A 140 4.97 -20.78 2.18
CA LEU A 140 5.49 -21.55 3.32
C LEU A 140 4.80 -22.92 3.46
N ALA A 141 3.47 -22.99 3.31
CA ALA A 141 2.76 -24.27 3.36
C ALA A 141 3.22 -25.24 2.26
N GLN A 142 3.47 -24.73 1.06
CA GLN A 142 3.98 -25.52 -0.06
C GLN A 142 5.41 -26.00 0.19
N THR A 143 6.28 -25.12 0.69
CA THR A 143 7.66 -25.46 1.04
C THR A 143 7.73 -26.48 2.19
N GLU A 144 6.91 -26.33 3.25
CA GLU A 144 6.83 -27.33 4.33
C GLU A 144 6.35 -28.70 3.82
N LYS A 145 5.43 -28.72 2.84
CA LYS A 145 4.99 -29.95 2.18
C LYS A 145 6.12 -30.57 1.35
N GLU A 146 6.90 -29.77 0.64
CA GLU A 146 8.06 -30.25 -0.10
C GLU A 146 9.14 -30.82 0.84
N LEU A 147 9.47 -30.14 1.94
CA LEU A 147 10.41 -30.67 2.93
C LEU A 147 9.96 -32.03 3.46
N SER A 148 8.66 -32.18 3.75
CA SER A 148 8.09 -33.46 4.20
C SER A 148 8.27 -34.56 3.14
N LYS A 149 8.07 -34.23 1.86
CA LYS A 149 8.30 -35.15 0.74
C LYS A 149 9.78 -35.55 0.64
N VAL A 150 10.71 -34.61 0.73
CA VAL A 150 12.17 -34.87 0.66
C VAL A 150 12.61 -35.79 1.79
N ILE A 151 12.16 -35.51 3.03
CA ILE A 151 12.47 -36.36 4.19
C ILE A 151 11.96 -37.79 3.96
N TYR A 152 10.72 -37.95 3.49
CA TYR A 152 10.13 -39.27 3.21
C TYR A 152 10.94 -40.02 2.14
N GLU A 153 11.22 -39.38 1.01
CA GLU A 153 11.94 -40.00 -0.12
C GLU A 153 13.38 -40.41 0.26
N GLN A 154 14.06 -39.64 1.10
CA GLN A 154 15.46 -39.88 1.42
C GLN A 154 15.69 -40.82 2.61
N THR A 155 14.75 -40.88 3.54
CA THR A 155 14.92 -41.62 4.80
C THR A 155 14.04 -42.86 4.90
N GLY A 156 12.98 -42.94 4.09
CA GLY A 156 11.96 -44.00 4.18
C GLY A 156 11.17 -43.98 5.50
N GLY A 157 11.47 -43.03 6.40
CA GLY A 157 10.86 -42.87 7.71
C GLY A 157 9.51 -42.16 7.63
N ASN A 158 8.61 -42.55 8.52
CA ASN A 158 7.30 -41.91 8.70
C ASN A 158 7.23 -41.19 10.06
N ASN A 159 8.38 -40.79 10.62
CA ASN A 159 8.39 -40.12 11.91
C ASN A 159 7.76 -38.73 11.82
N ASP A 160 7.40 -38.22 13.00
CA ASP A 160 6.57 -37.05 13.17
C ASP A 160 7.21 -35.78 12.57
N PHE A 161 6.86 -35.42 11.32
CA PHE A 161 7.27 -34.17 10.67
C PHE A 161 6.99 -32.94 11.54
N ALA A 162 5.98 -33.03 12.42
CA ALA A 162 5.67 -31.98 13.37
C ALA A 162 6.82 -31.76 14.37
N TYR A 163 7.57 -32.80 14.73
CA TYR A 163 8.74 -32.72 15.59
C TYR A 163 9.90 -31.97 14.92
N ILE A 164 10.23 -32.29 13.67
CA ILE A 164 11.27 -31.57 12.91
C ILE A 164 10.89 -30.10 12.75
N ARG A 165 9.63 -29.81 12.41
CA ARG A 165 9.12 -28.44 12.32
C ARG A 165 9.17 -27.70 13.66
N SER A 166 8.82 -28.37 14.76
CA SER A 166 8.89 -27.80 16.11
C SER A 166 10.34 -27.48 16.53
N LYS A 167 11.31 -28.31 16.13
CA LYS A 167 12.73 -28.01 16.30
C LYS A 167 13.16 -26.78 15.50
N GLY A 168 12.66 -26.62 14.28
CA GLY A 168 12.86 -25.41 13.47
C GLY A 168 12.31 -24.17 14.16
N ASP A 169 11.06 -24.21 14.64
CA ASP A 169 10.45 -23.13 15.42
C ASP A 169 11.27 -22.83 16.70
N GLN A 170 11.72 -23.85 17.43
CA GLN A 170 12.59 -23.66 18.60
C GLN A 170 13.89 -22.94 18.25
N ALA A 171 14.50 -23.27 17.11
CA ALA A 171 15.72 -22.65 16.67
C ALA A 171 15.50 -21.19 16.19
N LEU A 172 14.36 -20.91 15.55
CA LEU A 172 14.01 -19.58 15.05
C LEU A 172 13.52 -18.63 16.16
N PHE A 173 12.71 -19.12 17.11
CA PHE A 173 12.06 -18.32 18.16
C PHE A 173 12.68 -18.46 19.54
N ASN A 174 13.69 -19.33 19.71
CA ASN A 174 14.16 -19.77 21.02
C ASN A 174 13.03 -20.32 21.92
N ARG A 175 11.95 -20.80 21.28
CA ARG A 175 10.70 -21.26 21.90
C ARG A 175 10.06 -22.31 21.00
N THR A 176 9.55 -23.38 21.60
CA THR A 176 8.82 -24.40 20.83
C THR A 176 7.54 -23.82 20.22
N THR A 177 6.97 -24.51 19.23
CA THR A 177 5.67 -24.13 18.64
C THR A 177 4.59 -23.95 19.72
N ALA A 178 4.58 -24.80 20.75
CA ALA A 178 3.61 -24.73 21.84
C ALA A 178 3.78 -23.47 22.70
N GLN A 179 5.02 -23.14 23.08
CA GLN A 179 5.35 -21.94 23.84
C GLN A 179 5.03 -20.66 23.07
N MET A 180 5.25 -20.65 21.75
CA MET A 180 4.86 -19.52 20.90
C MET A 180 3.34 -19.38 20.79
N LYS A 181 2.60 -20.49 20.65
CA LYS A 181 1.13 -20.47 20.65
C LYS A 181 0.57 -19.94 21.97
N GLU A 182 1.14 -20.35 23.10
CA GLU A 182 0.76 -19.82 24.41
C GLU A 182 1.00 -18.31 24.50
N ARG A 183 2.19 -17.85 24.10
CA ARG A 183 2.56 -16.42 24.10
C ARG A 183 1.63 -15.56 23.24
N TRP A 184 1.19 -16.08 22.10
CA TRP A 184 0.27 -15.38 21.19
C TRP A 184 -1.21 -15.72 21.44
N ASN A 185 -1.53 -16.46 22.51
CA ASN A 185 -2.88 -16.90 22.87
C ASN A 185 -3.63 -17.61 21.72
N ILE A 186 -2.93 -18.49 21.01
CA ILE A 186 -3.45 -19.25 19.86
C ILE A 186 -3.95 -20.62 20.32
N LYS A 187 -5.24 -20.89 20.15
CA LYS A 187 -5.88 -22.18 20.47
C LYS A 187 -6.31 -22.90 19.20
N ASN A 188 -6.00 -24.19 19.09
CA ASN A 188 -6.45 -25.11 18.03
C ASN A 188 -6.19 -24.63 16.58
N LYS A 189 -5.14 -23.83 16.37
CA LYS A 189 -4.75 -23.31 15.04
C LYS A 189 -3.24 -23.39 14.82
N PRO A 190 -2.78 -23.44 13.56
CA PRO A 190 -1.35 -23.34 13.23
C PRO A 190 -0.73 -22.01 13.72
N LEU A 191 0.52 -22.06 14.17
CA LEU A 191 1.26 -20.85 14.58
C LEU A 191 1.48 -19.90 13.39
N ALA A 192 1.79 -20.47 12.21
CA ALA A 192 2.04 -19.72 10.98
C ALA A 192 0.86 -18.84 10.54
N ASP A 193 -0.38 -19.18 10.92
CA ASP A 193 -1.57 -18.40 10.54
C ASP A 193 -1.63 -17.03 11.24
N PHE A 194 -0.79 -16.81 12.25
CA PHE A 194 -0.69 -15.56 13.03
C PHE A 194 0.68 -14.89 12.87
N MET A 195 1.60 -15.48 12.10
CA MET A 195 2.90 -14.88 11.86
C MET A 195 2.77 -13.67 10.92
N PRO A 196 3.49 -12.57 11.20
CA PRO A 196 3.74 -11.50 10.25
C PRO A 196 4.50 -11.98 9.02
N THR A 197 4.38 -11.25 7.90
CA THR A 197 4.98 -11.60 6.60
C THR A 197 6.49 -11.87 6.69
N ILE A 198 7.22 -11.06 7.47
CA ILE A 198 8.67 -11.23 7.63
C ILE A 198 9.03 -12.58 8.28
N LEU A 199 8.27 -13.04 9.27
CA LEU A 199 8.51 -14.32 9.93
C LEU A 199 8.09 -15.51 9.06
N LEU A 200 7.03 -15.35 8.26
CA LEU A 200 6.65 -16.34 7.24
C LEU A 200 7.77 -16.54 6.21
N LYS A 201 8.30 -15.44 5.65
CA LYS A 201 9.40 -15.46 4.67
C LYS A 201 10.70 -15.99 5.28
N ALA A 202 11.02 -15.61 6.51
CA ALA A 202 12.19 -16.12 7.22
C ALA A 202 12.13 -17.65 7.39
N LYS A 203 10.98 -18.16 7.85
CA LYS A 203 10.76 -19.60 8.02
C LYS A 203 10.75 -20.35 6.68
N ASP A 204 10.14 -19.77 5.65
CA ASP A 204 10.15 -20.32 4.29
C ASP A 204 11.59 -20.45 3.77
N PHE A 205 12.38 -19.38 3.88
CA PHE A 205 13.78 -19.39 3.44
C PHE A 205 14.65 -20.41 4.19
N ALA A 206 14.50 -20.53 5.52
CA ALA A 206 15.20 -21.57 6.28
C ALA A 206 14.81 -22.99 5.81
N THR A 207 13.54 -23.18 5.45
CA THR A 207 13.00 -24.44 4.95
C THR A 207 13.53 -24.75 3.54
N GLU A 208 13.58 -23.76 2.64
CA GLU A 208 14.17 -23.87 1.30
C GLU A 208 15.65 -24.27 1.36
N ILE A 209 16.46 -23.62 2.20
CA ILE A 209 17.88 -23.99 2.39
C ILE A 209 18.00 -25.44 2.88
N THR A 210 17.10 -25.86 3.79
CA THR A 210 17.08 -27.24 4.30
C THR A 210 16.78 -28.23 3.18
N ILE A 211 15.78 -27.94 2.33
CA ILE A 211 15.43 -28.76 1.17
C ILE A 211 16.61 -28.88 0.21
N TYR A 212 17.21 -27.73 -0.14
CA TYR A 212 18.35 -27.67 -1.04
C TYR A 212 19.52 -28.50 -0.50
N ASN A 213 19.94 -28.25 0.75
CA ASN A 213 21.05 -28.97 1.37
C ASN A 213 20.78 -30.45 1.58
N ALA A 214 19.55 -30.85 1.90
CA ALA A 214 19.18 -32.25 2.06
C ALA A 214 19.34 -33.02 0.73
N LYS A 215 18.90 -32.43 -0.39
CA LYS A 215 19.05 -32.99 -1.74
C LYS A 215 20.52 -33.02 -2.17
N GLU A 216 21.22 -31.88 -2.12
CA GLU A 216 22.61 -31.75 -2.57
C GLU A 216 23.57 -32.65 -1.80
N LYS A 217 23.41 -32.73 -0.46
CA LYS A 217 24.25 -33.56 0.40
C LYS A 217 23.74 -35.01 0.52
N ASN A 218 22.69 -35.37 -0.22
CA ASN A 218 22.09 -36.71 -0.25
C ASN A 218 21.87 -37.29 1.16
N MET A 219 21.31 -36.49 2.07
CA MET A 219 21.12 -36.87 3.47
C MET A 219 20.28 -38.17 3.57
N LYS A 220 20.65 -39.09 4.47
CA LYS A 220 20.06 -40.44 4.55
C LYS A 220 19.28 -40.71 5.82
N SER A 221 19.27 -39.77 6.75
CA SER A 221 18.57 -39.91 8.02
C SER A 221 17.81 -38.65 8.40
N GLU A 222 16.70 -38.83 9.09
CA GLU A 222 15.90 -37.71 9.60
C GLU A 222 16.68 -36.86 10.59
N ASN A 223 17.62 -37.45 11.35
CA ASN A 223 18.49 -36.71 12.26
C ASN A 223 19.41 -35.73 11.50
N GLN A 224 19.96 -36.13 10.34
CA GLN A 224 20.76 -35.23 9.52
C GLN A 224 19.92 -34.05 9.02
N ILE A 225 18.73 -34.32 8.47
CA ILE A 225 17.83 -33.29 7.96
C ILE A 225 17.33 -32.38 9.10
N SER A 226 17.03 -32.96 10.27
CA SER A 226 16.61 -32.20 11.45
C SER A 226 17.71 -31.26 11.95
N ASN A 227 18.96 -31.71 12.00
CA ASN A 227 20.10 -30.89 12.40
C ASN A 227 20.38 -29.77 11.39
N GLU A 228 20.29 -30.07 10.10
CA GLU A 228 20.36 -29.09 9.03
C GLU A 228 19.25 -28.04 9.17
N HIS A 229 18.01 -28.48 9.41
CA HIS A 229 16.88 -27.58 9.62
C HIS A 229 17.06 -26.65 10.83
N VAL A 230 17.56 -27.18 11.95
CA VAL A 230 17.89 -26.38 13.13
C VAL A 230 18.99 -25.37 12.83
N THR A 231 20.04 -25.79 12.11
CA THR A 231 21.17 -24.92 11.74
C THR A 231 20.71 -23.75 10.87
N ASN A 232 19.90 -24.03 9.85
CA ASN A 232 19.38 -23.01 8.94
C ASN A 232 18.44 -22.02 9.66
N ASN A 233 17.58 -22.51 10.56
CA ASN A 233 16.72 -21.63 11.34
C ASN A 233 17.51 -20.76 12.34
N LYS A 234 18.62 -21.25 12.92
CA LYS A 234 19.53 -20.44 13.74
C LYS A 234 20.20 -19.34 12.92
N ALA A 235 20.72 -19.67 11.73
CA ALA A 235 21.36 -18.68 10.85
C ALA A 235 20.37 -17.57 10.43
N VAL A 236 19.13 -17.94 10.10
CA VAL A 236 18.07 -16.97 9.80
C VAL A 236 17.72 -16.14 11.04
N ARG A 237 17.64 -16.76 12.23
CA ARG A 237 17.43 -16.03 13.49
C ARG A 237 18.54 -15.00 13.76
N GLU A 238 19.80 -15.39 13.62
CA GLU A 238 20.95 -14.50 13.81
C GLU A 238 20.89 -13.31 12.84
N THR A 239 20.49 -13.56 11.60
CA THR A 239 20.26 -12.50 10.60
C THR A 239 19.17 -11.52 11.08
N LEU A 240 18.02 -12.02 11.55
CA LEU A 240 16.95 -11.17 12.07
C LEU A 240 17.40 -10.35 13.28
N ILE A 241 18.11 -10.97 14.23
CA ILE A 241 18.63 -10.30 15.43
C ILE A 241 19.62 -9.19 15.05
N SER A 242 20.51 -9.43 14.09
CA SER A 242 21.48 -8.43 13.62
C SER A 242 20.82 -7.16 13.06
N ARG A 243 19.54 -7.24 12.65
CA ARG A 243 18.73 -6.13 12.14
C ARG A 243 17.70 -5.61 13.15
N GLY A 244 17.83 -6.01 14.43
CA GLY A 244 16.94 -5.56 15.50
C GLY A 244 15.58 -6.28 15.54
N ILE A 245 15.39 -7.36 14.78
CA ILE A 245 14.15 -8.14 14.76
C ILE A 245 14.34 -9.36 15.67
N VAL A 246 13.73 -9.33 16.85
CA VAL A 246 13.73 -10.47 17.78
C VAL A 246 12.49 -11.32 17.52
N PRO A 247 12.60 -12.53 16.90
CA PRO A 247 11.46 -13.25 16.32
C PRO A 247 10.31 -13.53 17.31
N GLU A 248 10.63 -13.91 18.55
CA GLU A 248 9.67 -14.21 19.61
C GLU A 248 8.98 -12.99 20.22
N ASN A 249 9.52 -11.79 19.97
CA ASN A 249 8.96 -10.53 20.47
C ASN A 249 8.09 -9.83 19.41
N VAL A 250 8.08 -10.30 18.17
CA VAL A 250 7.22 -9.73 17.13
C VAL A 250 5.75 -9.99 17.49
N LYS A 251 4.91 -8.97 17.31
CA LYS A 251 3.47 -9.07 17.60
C LYS A 251 2.80 -10.02 16.60
N PRO A 252 1.83 -10.85 17.04
CA PRO A 252 1.04 -11.65 16.13
C PRO A 252 0.12 -10.77 15.30
N GLU A 253 -0.15 -11.20 14.08
CA GLU A 253 -1.13 -10.59 13.18
C GLU A 253 -2.48 -11.30 13.27
N GLU A 254 -3.53 -10.70 12.69
CA GLU A 254 -4.84 -11.35 12.59
C GLU A 254 -4.73 -12.74 11.92
N ASP A 255 -5.56 -13.68 12.34
CA ASP A 255 -5.70 -14.99 11.71
C ASP A 255 -5.84 -14.87 10.18
N ILE A 256 -4.90 -15.48 9.45
CA ILE A 256 -4.83 -15.41 8.00
C ILE A 256 -6.13 -15.88 7.32
N LYS A 257 -6.88 -16.82 7.93
CA LYS A 257 -8.16 -17.29 7.39
C LYS A 257 -9.26 -16.23 7.47
N LYS A 258 -9.19 -15.31 8.43
CA LYS A 258 -10.08 -14.14 8.46
C LYS A 258 -9.69 -13.15 7.37
N VAL A 259 -8.39 -12.90 7.18
CA VAL A 259 -7.86 -12.03 6.14
C VAL A 259 -8.25 -12.52 4.74
N GLU A 260 -8.09 -13.82 4.45
CA GLU A 260 -8.53 -14.43 3.19
C GLU A 260 -10.03 -14.18 2.91
N ARG A 261 -10.89 -14.35 3.94
CA ARG A 261 -12.34 -14.11 3.83
C ARG A 261 -12.65 -12.64 3.60
N LYS A 262 -11.95 -11.74 4.30
CA LYS A 262 -12.09 -10.29 4.13
C LYS A 262 -11.75 -9.91 2.69
N LEU A 263 -10.58 -10.29 2.19
CA LEU A 263 -10.14 -10.04 0.81
C LEU A 263 -11.13 -10.60 -0.22
N ALA A 264 -11.65 -11.82 -0.01
CA ALA A 264 -12.64 -12.42 -0.90
C ALA A 264 -14.00 -11.68 -0.88
N SER A 265 -14.43 -11.19 0.27
CA SER A 265 -15.67 -10.43 0.42
C SER A 265 -15.57 -9.02 -0.18
N GLU A 266 -14.37 -8.43 -0.10
CA GLU A 266 -14.08 -7.09 -0.58
C GLU A 266 -13.93 -7.03 -2.10
N LYS A 267 -13.42 -8.09 -2.75
CA LYS A 267 -13.50 -8.24 -4.21
C LYS A 267 -14.94 -8.20 -4.72
N LYS A 268 -15.93 -8.55 -3.89
CA LYS A 268 -17.37 -8.53 -4.24
C LYS A 268 -18.05 -7.21 -3.89
N LYS A 269 -17.47 -6.38 -3.02
CA LYS A 269 -18.05 -5.09 -2.60
C LYS A 269 -17.34 -3.94 -3.32
N THR A 270 -17.95 -3.45 -4.39
CA THR A 270 -17.62 -2.15 -4.97
C THR A 270 -18.04 -1.03 -4.00
N LEU A 271 -17.02 -0.33 -3.50
CA LEU A 271 -17.00 0.94 -2.75
C LEU A 271 -18.33 1.72 -2.68
N ASN A 272 -19.15 1.47 -1.66
CA ASN A 272 -20.15 2.41 -1.18
C ASN A 272 -19.60 3.05 0.12
N GLY A 273 -18.69 4.01 -0.04
CA GLY A 273 -18.04 4.67 1.08
C GLY A 273 -18.90 5.79 1.64
N LYS A 274 -19.73 5.49 2.65
CA LYS A 274 -20.30 6.51 3.56
C LYS A 274 -20.49 5.88 4.94
N ASP A 275 -19.40 5.76 5.70
CA ASP A 275 -19.50 5.51 7.14
C ASP A 275 -19.99 6.80 7.80
N LYS A 276 -21.14 6.73 8.48
CA LYS A 276 -21.70 7.87 9.24
C LYS A 276 -21.33 7.69 10.71
N LEU A 277 -20.79 8.73 11.33
CA LEU A 277 -20.70 8.80 12.79
C LEU A 277 -22.13 8.81 13.36
N LYS A 278 -22.38 7.97 14.37
CA LYS A 278 -23.62 7.98 15.14
C LYS A 278 -23.49 8.93 16.32
#